data_AF-A0A0D3JTJ8-F1
#
_entry.id   AF-A0A0D3JTJ8-F1
#
_cell.length_a   1.000
_cell.length_b   1.000
_cell.length_c   1.000
_cell.angle_alpha   90.00
_cell.angle_beta   90.00
_cell.angle_gamma   90.00
#
_symmetry.space_group_name_H-M   'P 1'
#
loop_
_entity.id
_entity.type
_entity.pdbx_description
1 polymer ?
#
loop_
_entity_poly.entity_id
_entity_poly.type
_entity_poly.pdbx_seq_one_letter_code
_entity_poly.pdbx_strand_id
1 'polypeptide(L)'
;MSSEPPRVALSVILPVYNAMPWLTVALRDMLKQQLPGGASLEVLAAFDGGDDGSLGFLLALANELGARATDELSTAGGAAPASNPALLQPLRAPETEDHPSFDAAQPGVDQRPLSAAEVAAASRPEHRLRVLRYRDGANRGQGAAMSLALAHARAPLLAQMESDDERRPADAFARMLAALQAQPTWDAVSCQAELVGWPRPGMEQYVAWQGPRDADTDCLYAD
;
A
#
# COMPACT_ATOMS: atom_id res chain seq x y z
N MET A 1 -17.11 -27.95 17.53
CA MET A 1 -16.21 -26.79 17.56
C MET A 1 -16.45 -26.03 16.28
N SER A 2 -17.33 -25.02 16.32
CA SER A 2 -17.60 -24.19 15.15
C SER A 2 -16.34 -23.37 14.87
N SER A 3 -15.57 -23.77 13.86
CA SER A 3 -14.46 -22.94 13.38
C SER A 3 -15.09 -21.78 12.63
N GLU A 4 -15.31 -20.68 13.34
CA GLU A 4 -15.52 -19.40 12.68
C GLU A 4 -14.37 -19.22 11.66
N PRO A 5 -14.68 -18.89 10.39
CA PRO A 5 -13.62 -18.67 9.41
C PRO A 5 -12.65 -17.63 9.96
N PRO A 6 -11.32 -17.77 9.71
CA PRO A 6 -10.34 -16.83 10.27
C PRO A 6 -10.72 -15.41 9.85
N ARG A 7 -11.09 -14.60 10.85
CA ARG A 7 -11.51 -13.21 10.66
C ARG A 7 -10.30 -12.41 10.15
N VAL A 8 -10.48 -11.69 9.04
CA VAL A 8 -9.45 -10.77 8.54
C VAL A 8 -9.24 -9.68 9.58
N ALA A 9 -8.01 -9.55 10.07
CA ALA A 9 -7.67 -8.63 11.14
C ALA A 9 -7.20 -7.27 10.63
N LEU A 10 -6.65 -7.22 9.41
CA LEU A 10 -6.10 -6.01 8.80
C LEU A 10 -6.44 -5.94 7.30
N SER A 11 -6.97 -4.81 6.84
CA SER A 11 -7.08 -4.51 5.40
C SER A 11 -6.02 -3.48 5.04
N VAL A 12 -5.10 -3.85 4.15
CA VAL A 12 -4.04 -2.96 3.66
C VAL A 12 -4.51 -2.30 2.38
N ILE A 13 -4.67 -0.98 2.42
CA ILE A 13 -5.05 -0.13 1.30
C ILE A 13 -3.81 0.16 0.46
N LEU A 14 -3.85 -0.22 -0.81
CA LEU A 14 -2.74 -0.04 -1.76
C LEU A 14 -3.25 0.61 -3.05
N PRO A 15 -3.13 1.94 -3.21
CA PRO A 15 -3.36 2.59 -4.50
C PRO A 15 -2.23 2.24 -5.48
N VAL A 16 -2.59 1.93 -6.74
CA VAL A 16 -1.64 1.52 -7.78
C VAL A 16 -1.87 2.32 -9.06
N TYR A 17 -0.88 3.11 -9.45
CA TYR A 17 -0.79 3.75 -10.77
C TYR A 17 0.67 3.76 -11.21
N ASN A 18 0.97 3.15 -12.35
CA ASN A 18 2.32 3.07 -12.93
C ASN A 18 3.45 2.83 -11.90
N ALA A 19 3.35 1.74 -11.13
CA ALA A 19 4.21 1.45 -9.98
C ALA A 19 5.31 0.42 -10.25
N MET A 20 5.49 -0.06 -11.48
CA MET A 20 6.60 -0.95 -11.83
C MET A 20 7.92 -0.16 -11.89
N PRO A 21 9.04 -0.74 -11.40
CA PRO A 21 9.20 -2.11 -10.90
C PRO A 21 8.89 -2.31 -9.40
N TRP A 22 8.66 -1.24 -8.65
CA TRP A 22 8.59 -1.23 -7.18
C TRP A 22 7.40 -2.00 -6.60
N LEU A 23 6.29 -2.06 -7.34
CA LEU A 23 5.08 -2.79 -6.97
C LEU A 23 5.35 -4.24 -6.56
N THR A 24 6.33 -4.88 -7.21
CA THR A 24 6.72 -6.27 -6.94
C THR A 24 7.26 -6.45 -5.52
N VAL A 25 8.04 -5.48 -5.04
CA VAL A 25 8.61 -5.45 -3.70
C VAL A 25 7.57 -5.04 -2.67
N ALA A 26 6.75 -4.03 -2.96
CA ALA A 26 5.68 -3.58 -2.07
C ALA A 26 4.73 -4.74 -1.74
N LEU A 27 4.26 -5.48 -2.75
CA LEU A 27 3.35 -6.63 -2.57
C LEU A 27 4.00 -7.79 -1.83
N ARG A 28 5.28 -8.10 -2.10
CA ARG A 28 6.04 -9.08 -1.29
C ARG A 28 6.04 -8.66 0.18
N ASP A 29 6.37 -7.41 0.45
CA ASP A 29 6.57 -6.91 1.80
C ASP A 29 5.27 -6.83 2.60
N MET A 30 4.13 -6.56 1.96
CA MET A 30 2.80 -6.69 2.57
C MET A 30 2.41 -8.16 2.80
N LEU A 31 2.50 -9.01 1.77
CA LEU A 31 1.99 -10.38 1.81
C LEU A 31 2.85 -11.35 2.64
N LYS A 32 4.08 -10.96 3.02
CA LYS A 32 4.94 -11.74 3.92
C LYS A 32 4.75 -11.39 5.41
N GLN A 33 4.02 -10.31 5.74
CA GLN A 33 3.91 -9.79 7.12
C GLN A 33 3.33 -10.83 8.06
N GLN A 34 3.88 -10.94 9.25
CA GLN A 34 3.39 -11.77 10.33
C GLN A 34 2.46 -10.93 11.20
N LEU A 35 1.29 -11.47 11.52
CA LEU A 35 0.37 -10.85 12.47
C LEU A 35 0.26 -11.70 13.74
N PRO A 36 -0.08 -11.10 14.91
CA PRO A 36 -0.25 -11.82 16.16
C PRO A 36 -1.24 -12.99 16.02
N GLY A 37 -0.90 -14.12 16.62
CA GLY A 37 -1.77 -15.31 16.66
C GLY A 37 -2.06 -15.95 15.29
N GLY A 38 -1.28 -15.62 14.23
CA GLY A 38 -1.53 -16.12 12.88
C GLY A 38 -2.76 -15.49 12.22
N ALA A 39 -3.16 -14.30 12.66
CA ALA A 39 -4.23 -13.55 12.02
C ALA A 39 -3.91 -13.23 10.55
N SER A 40 -4.95 -13.06 9.73
CA SER A 40 -4.81 -12.77 8.31
C SER A 40 -4.92 -11.29 8.00
N LEU A 41 -4.29 -10.88 6.90
CA LEU A 41 -4.56 -9.61 6.22
C LEU A 41 -5.11 -9.83 4.81
N GLU A 42 -5.81 -8.82 4.31
CA GLU A 42 -6.10 -8.67 2.88
C GLU A 42 -5.38 -7.43 2.34
N VAL A 43 -4.74 -7.55 1.18
CA VAL A 43 -4.24 -6.40 0.43
C VAL A 43 -5.29 -6.03 -0.60
N LEU A 44 -5.76 -4.78 -0.55
CA LEU A 44 -6.70 -4.19 -1.50
C LEU A 44 -5.91 -3.34 -2.50
N ALA A 45 -5.46 -3.98 -3.57
CA ALA A 45 -4.71 -3.32 -4.65
C ALA A 45 -5.68 -2.62 -5.59
N ALA A 46 -5.91 -1.32 -5.38
CA ALA A 46 -6.76 -0.50 -6.22
C ALA A 46 -5.98 0.05 -7.41
N PHE A 47 -6.11 -0.63 -8.55
CA PHE A 47 -5.48 -0.22 -9.80
C PHE A 47 -6.27 0.90 -10.48
N ASP A 48 -5.63 2.05 -10.63
CA ASP A 48 -6.21 3.30 -11.15
C ASP A 48 -5.73 3.60 -12.57
N GLY A 49 -5.74 2.58 -13.43
CA GLY A 49 -5.27 2.71 -14.81
C GLY A 49 -3.74 2.81 -14.92
N GLY A 50 -3.27 3.16 -16.12
CA GLY A 50 -1.86 3.13 -16.47
C GLY A 50 -1.49 1.96 -17.39
N ASP A 51 -0.24 1.96 -17.85
CA ASP A 51 0.23 1.14 -18.97
C ASP A 51 1.66 0.58 -18.78
N ASP A 52 2.27 0.76 -17.61
CA ASP A 52 3.63 0.30 -17.31
C ASP A 52 3.77 -1.21 -17.02
N GLY A 53 2.66 -1.96 -17.10
CA GLY A 53 2.61 -3.38 -16.77
C GLY A 53 2.16 -3.71 -15.34
N SER A 54 1.87 -2.73 -14.49
CA SER A 54 1.38 -2.93 -13.11
C SER A 54 0.15 -3.84 -13.03
N LEU A 55 -0.85 -3.62 -13.89
CA LEU A 55 -2.03 -4.50 -13.96
C LEU A 55 -1.66 -5.92 -14.39
N GLY A 56 -0.77 -6.07 -15.37
CA GLY A 56 -0.30 -7.37 -15.82
C GLY A 56 0.36 -8.16 -14.68
N PHE A 57 1.19 -7.49 -13.88
CA PHE A 57 1.80 -8.07 -12.69
C PHE A 57 0.76 -8.48 -11.63
N LEU A 58 -0.20 -7.60 -11.32
CA LEU A 58 -1.27 -7.88 -10.34
C LEU A 58 -2.09 -9.11 -10.73
N LEU A 59 -2.48 -9.22 -12.00
CA LEU A 59 -3.25 -10.35 -12.51
C LEU A 59 -2.43 -11.65 -12.51
N ALA A 60 -1.13 -11.58 -12.86
CA ALA A 60 -0.24 -12.72 -12.76
C ALA A 60 -0.08 -13.19 -11.31
N LEU A 61 0.10 -12.28 -10.36
CA LEU A 61 0.17 -12.61 -8.94
C LEU A 61 -1.15 -13.20 -8.42
N ALA A 62 -2.29 -12.63 -8.82
CA ALA A 62 -3.59 -13.19 -8.46
C ALA A 62 -3.74 -14.64 -8.95
N ASN A 63 -3.26 -14.95 -10.16
CA ASN A 63 -3.24 -16.31 -10.69
C ASN A 63 -2.35 -17.25 -9.85
N GLU A 64 -1.13 -16.82 -9.48
CA GLU A 64 -0.23 -17.60 -8.62
C GLU A 64 -0.79 -17.85 -7.21
N LEU A 65 -1.55 -16.90 -6.66
CA LEU A 65 -2.19 -17.03 -5.35
C LEU A 65 -3.46 -17.89 -5.37
N GLY A 66 -4.04 -18.14 -6.55
CA GLY A 66 -5.23 -18.98 -6.74
C GLY A 66 -6.41 -18.54 -5.89
N ALA A 67 -6.95 -19.45 -5.07
CA ALA A 67 -8.13 -19.20 -4.21
C ALA A 67 -7.91 -18.11 -3.13
N ARG A 68 -6.68 -17.61 -2.97
CA ARG A 68 -6.35 -16.50 -2.06
C ARG A 68 -6.42 -15.14 -2.74
N ALA A 69 -6.73 -15.08 -4.04
CA ALA A 69 -6.85 -13.82 -4.74
C ALA A 69 -8.14 -13.65 -5.57
N THR A 70 -8.53 -12.40 -5.79
CA THR A 70 -9.65 -12.00 -6.65
C THR A 70 -9.25 -10.83 -7.56
N ASP A 71 -9.92 -10.74 -8.72
CA ASP A 71 -9.95 -9.57 -9.61
C ASP A 71 -11.40 -9.07 -9.69
N GLU A 72 -11.65 -7.90 -9.12
CA GLU A 72 -12.98 -7.32 -8.94
C GLU A 72 -13.12 -6.02 -9.76
N LEU A 73 -14.04 -6.04 -10.71
CA LEU A 73 -14.41 -4.88 -11.51
C LEU A 73 -15.49 -4.06 -10.81
N SER A 74 -15.14 -2.83 -10.41
CA SER A 74 -16.11 -1.90 -9.85
C SER A 74 -17.01 -1.32 -10.94
N THR A 75 -18.32 -1.33 -10.66
CA THR A 75 -19.34 -0.62 -11.44
C THR A 75 -19.63 0.76 -10.89
N ALA A 76 -18.96 1.18 -9.80
CA ALA A 76 -19.10 2.52 -9.24
C ALA A 76 -18.54 3.56 -10.22
N GLY A 77 -19.40 4.00 -11.13
CA GLY A 77 -19.13 5.03 -12.12
C GLY A 77 -19.22 6.41 -11.47
N GLY A 78 -18.09 6.88 -10.95
CA GLY A 78 -17.93 8.26 -10.47
C GLY A 78 -17.75 8.32 -8.96
N ALA A 79 -16.63 8.91 -8.54
CA ALA A 79 -16.52 9.44 -7.20
C ALA A 79 -17.70 10.41 -6.98
N ALA A 80 -18.42 10.28 -5.86
CA ALA A 80 -19.28 11.37 -5.41
C ALA A 80 -18.40 12.64 -5.31
N PRO A 81 -18.93 13.82 -5.69
CA PRO A 81 -18.15 15.06 -5.62
C PRO A 81 -17.58 15.22 -4.21
N ALA A 82 -16.27 15.47 -4.12
CA ALA A 82 -15.58 15.57 -2.84
C ALA A 82 -16.27 16.64 -1.97
N SER A 83 -16.73 16.27 -0.79
CA SER A 83 -17.28 17.22 0.18
C SER A 83 -16.19 18.01 0.92
N ASN A 84 -14.93 17.60 0.77
CA ASN A 84 -13.79 18.24 1.40
C ASN A 84 -13.47 19.57 0.68
N PRO A 85 -13.61 20.74 1.34
CA PRO A 85 -13.34 22.03 0.73
C PRO A 85 -11.89 22.20 0.26
N ALA A 86 -10.93 21.44 0.80
CA ALA A 86 -9.55 21.40 0.29
C ALA A 86 -9.46 20.76 -1.11
N LEU A 87 -10.32 19.77 -1.39
CA LEU A 87 -10.40 19.09 -2.69
C LEU A 87 -11.31 19.81 -3.70
N LEU A 88 -12.05 20.81 -3.23
CA LEU A 88 -12.85 21.71 -4.09
C LEU A 88 -12.03 22.90 -4.61
N GLN A 89 -10.81 23.09 -4.10
CA GLN A 89 -9.91 24.11 -4.63
C GLN A 89 -9.48 23.70 -6.05
N PRO A 90 -9.30 24.66 -6.97
CA PRO A 90 -8.74 24.36 -8.28
C PRO A 90 -7.39 23.66 -8.07
N LEU A 91 -7.30 22.43 -8.56
CA LEU A 91 -6.03 21.71 -8.60
C LEU A 91 -5.00 22.61 -9.28
N ARG A 92 -3.78 22.64 -8.75
CA ARG A 92 -2.67 23.24 -9.50
C ARG A 92 -2.66 22.60 -10.88
N ALA A 93 -2.41 23.42 -11.90
CA ALA A 93 -2.18 22.90 -13.23
C ALA A 93 -1.14 21.77 -13.13
N PRO A 94 -1.36 20.63 -13.79
CA PRO A 94 -0.37 19.56 -13.79
C PRO A 94 0.96 20.16 -14.24
N GLU A 95 2.01 19.90 -13.46
CA GLU A 95 3.35 20.27 -13.87
C GLU A 95 3.64 19.52 -15.17
N THR A 96 3.85 20.27 -16.25
CA THR A 96 4.11 19.71 -17.59
C THR A 96 5.56 19.28 -17.77
N GLU A 97 6.39 19.68 -16.82
CA GLU A 97 7.80 19.34 -16.73
C GLU A 97 7.99 18.61 -15.40
N ASP A 98 8.61 17.43 -15.46
CA ASP A 98 8.97 16.73 -14.25
C ASP A 98 9.88 17.61 -13.40
N HIS A 99 9.72 17.53 -12.07
CA HIS A 99 10.58 18.28 -11.18
C HIS A 99 12.05 17.90 -11.43
N PRO A 100 13.01 18.86 -11.49
CA PRO A 100 14.42 18.58 -11.82
C PRO A 100 15.10 17.53 -10.93
N SER A 101 14.52 17.19 -9.77
CA SER A 101 14.99 16.06 -8.94
C SER A 101 14.85 14.70 -9.61
N PHE A 102 14.01 14.57 -10.64
CA PHE A 102 13.88 13.36 -11.44
C PHE A 102 14.97 13.24 -12.52
N ASP A 103 15.62 14.35 -12.92
CA ASP A 103 16.78 14.30 -13.83
C ASP A 103 17.97 13.57 -13.20
N ALA A 104 18.08 13.64 -11.87
CA ALA A 104 19.08 12.94 -11.08
C ALA A 104 18.60 11.57 -10.59
N ALA A 105 17.44 11.08 -11.08
CA ALA A 105 16.93 9.78 -10.70
C ALA A 105 17.93 8.69 -11.12
N GLN A 106 18.61 8.14 -10.12
CA GLN A 106 19.37 6.93 -10.33
C GLN A 106 18.42 5.77 -10.11
N PRO A 107 18.37 4.76 -11.00
CA PRO A 107 17.65 3.53 -10.68
C PRO A 107 18.09 3.08 -9.28
N GLY A 108 17.14 2.97 -8.36
CA GLY A 108 17.42 2.52 -6.99
C GLY A 108 18.14 1.17 -7.01
N VAL A 109 18.91 0.91 -5.96
CA VAL A 109 19.82 -0.24 -5.80
C VAL A 109 19.28 -1.51 -6.47
N ASP A 110 19.99 -1.91 -7.52
CA ASP A 110 20.10 -3.22 -8.18
C ASP A 110 19.28 -4.37 -7.54
N GLN A 111 17.95 -4.33 -7.69
CA GLN A 111 17.10 -5.49 -7.50
C GLN A 111 16.21 -5.62 -8.72
N ARG A 112 16.41 -6.71 -9.47
CA ARG A 112 15.47 -7.10 -10.52
C ARG A 112 14.05 -7.12 -9.91
N PRO A 113 13.03 -6.61 -10.62
CA PRO A 113 11.65 -6.80 -10.18
C PRO A 113 11.40 -8.29 -9.93
N LEU A 114 10.68 -8.59 -8.85
CA LEU A 114 10.32 -9.95 -8.50
C LEU A 114 9.26 -10.45 -9.47
N SER A 115 9.33 -11.73 -9.84
CA SER A 115 8.22 -12.37 -10.57
C SER A 115 7.01 -12.58 -9.66
N ALA A 116 5.83 -12.72 -10.26
CA ALA A 116 4.61 -13.06 -9.53
C ALA A 116 4.77 -14.35 -8.70
N ALA A 117 5.47 -15.36 -9.24
CA ALA A 117 5.74 -16.62 -8.54
C ALA A 117 6.63 -16.41 -7.30
N GLU A 118 7.63 -15.53 -7.37
CA GLU A 118 8.49 -15.21 -6.21
C GLU A 118 7.71 -14.48 -5.11
N VAL A 119 6.83 -13.55 -5.48
CA VAL A 119 5.97 -12.86 -4.53
C VAL A 119 4.95 -13.83 -3.91
N ALA A 120 4.36 -14.71 -4.71
CA ALA A 120 3.44 -15.74 -4.21
C ALA A 120 4.12 -16.74 -3.28
N ALA A 121 5.36 -17.14 -3.56
CA ALA A 121 6.15 -18.04 -2.72
C ALA A 121 6.53 -17.40 -1.37
N ALA A 122 6.74 -16.08 -1.33
CA ALA A 122 6.98 -15.34 -0.09
C ALA A 122 5.70 -15.05 0.71
N SER A 123 4.52 -15.17 0.08
CA SER A 123 3.23 -14.85 0.68
C SER A 123 2.84 -15.88 1.74
N ARG A 124 2.29 -15.40 2.86
CA ARG A 124 1.72 -16.26 3.89
C ARG A 124 0.36 -16.83 3.45
N PRO A 125 0.06 -18.11 3.74
CA PRO A 125 -1.13 -18.80 3.23
C PRO A 125 -2.46 -18.24 3.78
N GLU A 126 -2.45 -17.59 4.94
CA GLU A 126 -3.62 -16.96 5.52
C GLU A 126 -3.99 -15.61 4.84
N HIS A 127 -3.05 -14.99 4.13
CA HIS A 127 -3.21 -13.67 3.52
C HIS A 127 -3.83 -13.74 2.13
N ARG A 128 -4.51 -12.65 1.77
CA ARG A 128 -5.28 -12.54 0.53
C ARG A 128 -4.90 -11.30 -0.26
N LEU A 129 -5.06 -11.37 -1.58
CA LEU A 129 -4.94 -10.24 -2.50
C LEU A 129 -6.28 -9.99 -3.17
N ARG A 130 -6.76 -8.75 -3.19
CA ARG A 130 -7.93 -8.36 -3.96
C ARG A 130 -7.54 -7.22 -4.88
N VAL A 131 -7.51 -7.51 -6.17
CA VAL A 131 -7.27 -6.51 -7.21
C VAL A 131 -8.60 -5.83 -7.50
N LEU A 132 -8.67 -4.53 -7.27
CA LEU A 132 -9.86 -3.71 -7.48
C LEU A 132 -9.58 -2.74 -8.62
N ARG A 133 -10.48 -2.63 -9.58
CA ARG A 133 -10.29 -1.72 -10.71
C ARG A 133 -11.60 -1.20 -11.27
N TYR A 134 -11.58 0.02 -11.78
CA TYR A 134 -12.71 0.57 -12.52
C TYR A 134 -12.87 -0.10 -13.88
N ARG A 135 -14.12 -0.33 -14.29
CA ARG A 135 -14.42 -1.06 -15.53
C ARG A 135 -13.85 -0.42 -16.80
N ASP A 136 -13.77 0.90 -16.84
CA ASP A 136 -13.28 1.64 -18.00
C ASP A 136 -11.75 1.83 -18.01
N GLY A 137 -11.05 1.41 -16.94
CA GLY A 137 -9.60 1.49 -16.84
C GLY A 137 -9.03 2.91 -16.77
N ALA A 138 -9.87 3.94 -16.61
CA ALA A 138 -9.41 5.33 -16.57
C ALA A 138 -8.79 5.69 -15.21
N ASN A 139 -7.69 6.45 -15.23
CA ASN A 139 -7.10 7.05 -14.04
C ASN A 139 -8.04 8.12 -13.48
N ARG A 140 -8.25 8.08 -12.16
CA ARG A 140 -9.12 9.00 -11.40
C ARG A 140 -8.39 9.67 -10.23
N GLY A 141 -7.09 9.41 -10.10
CA GLY A 141 -6.23 9.87 -9.03
C GLY A 141 -6.28 8.99 -7.78
N GLN A 142 -5.24 9.09 -6.97
CA GLN A 142 -5.03 8.32 -5.75
C GLN A 142 -6.23 8.36 -4.79
N GLY A 143 -6.89 9.51 -4.63
CA GLY A 143 -8.07 9.61 -3.75
C GLY A 143 -9.24 8.72 -4.16
N ALA A 144 -9.45 8.54 -5.47
CA ALA A 144 -10.48 7.63 -5.99
C ALA A 144 -10.08 6.17 -5.78
N ALA A 145 -8.81 5.82 -6.05
CA ALA A 145 -8.26 4.50 -5.80
C ALA A 145 -8.36 4.09 -4.32
N MET A 146 -7.99 4.99 -3.40
CA MET A 146 -8.12 4.77 -1.95
C MET A 146 -9.59 4.61 -1.55
N SER A 147 -10.48 5.46 -2.06
CA SER A 147 -11.92 5.37 -1.78
C SER A 147 -12.51 4.03 -2.25
N LEU A 148 -12.07 3.55 -3.42
CA LEU A 148 -12.45 2.24 -3.94
C LEU A 148 -11.99 1.11 -3.00
N ALA A 149 -10.73 1.13 -2.56
CA ALA A 149 -10.20 0.16 -1.62
C ALA A 149 -10.92 0.20 -0.26
N LEU A 150 -11.12 1.38 0.32
CA LEU A 150 -11.83 1.57 1.59
C LEU A 150 -13.25 1.00 1.54
N ALA A 151 -13.98 1.22 0.44
CA ALA A 151 -15.33 0.67 0.27
C ALA A 151 -15.37 -0.87 0.23
N HIS A 152 -14.24 -1.53 -0.02
CA HIS A 152 -14.11 -2.99 -0.08
C HIS A 152 -13.47 -3.59 1.17
N ALA A 153 -12.93 -2.78 2.08
CA ALA A 153 -12.25 -3.26 3.29
C ALA A 153 -13.21 -4.00 4.23
N ARG A 154 -12.75 -5.12 4.79
CA ARG A 154 -13.55 -5.99 5.67
C ARG A 154 -13.00 -6.11 7.09
N ALA A 155 -11.75 -5.71 7.29
CA ALA A 155 -11.11 -5.76 8.59
C ALA A 155 -11.56 -4.59 9.49
N PRO A 156 -11.52 -4.77 10.82
CA PRO A 156 -11.76 -3.68 11.76
C PRO A 156 -10.62 -2.66 11.80
N LEU A 157 -9.42 -3.02 11.31
CA LEU A 157 -8.25 -2.15 11.26
C LEU A 157 -7.79 -1.97 9.83
N LEU A 158 -7.31 -0.77 9.53
CA LEU A 158 -6.78 -0.38 8.24
C LEU A 158 -5.29 -0.10 8.35
N ALA A 159 -4.53 -0.49 7.33
CA ALA A 159 -3.19 0.03 7.07
C ALA A 159 -3.15 0.64 5.68
N GLN A 160 -2.25 1.58 5.45
CA GLN A 160 -1.95 2.13 4.12
C GLN A 160 -0.50 1.85 3.80
N MET A 161 -0.22 1.50 2.55
CA MET A 161 1.11 1.53 1.97
C MET A 161 1.03 2.08 0.54
N GLU A 162 2.05 2.82 0.13
CA GLU A 162 2.17 3.23 -1.27
C GLU A 162 2.75 2.09 -2.12
N SER A 163 2.46 2.10 -3.42
CA SER A 163 2.86 1.03 -4.34
C SER A 163 4.33 1.03 -4.73
N ASP A 164 5.06 2.06 -4.32
CA ASP A 164 6.51 2.22 -4.47
C ASP A 164 7.30 2.13 -3.14
N ASP A 165 6.63 1.84 -2.03
CA ASP A 165 7.26 1.71 -0.71
C ASP A 165 7.74 0.29 -0.38
N GLU A 166 8.79 0.21 0.45
CA GLU A 166 9.24 -1.04 1.08
C GLU A 166 8.80 -1.14 2.54
N ARG A 167 8.53 -2.37 3.01
CA ARG A 167 8.32 -2.68 4.44
C ARG A 167 9.08 -3.95 4.78
N ARG A 168 10.41 -3.80 4.81
CA ARG A 168 11.37 -4.93 4.87
C ARG A 168 11.15 -5.86 6.07
N PRO A 169 10.96 -5.39 7.32
CA PRO A 169 10.75 -6.27 8.47
C PRO A 169 9.44 -7.03 8.35
N ALA A 170 9.48 -8.35 8.48
CA ALA A 170 8.29 -9.20 8.39
C ALA A 170 7.35 -9.05 9.59
N ASP A 171 7.74 -8.36 10.66
CA ASP A 171 6.98 -8.13 11.88
C ASP A 171 6.52 -6.68 12.04
N ALA A 172 6.68 -5.84 11.00
CA ALA A 172 6.36 -4.40 11.08
C ALA A 172 4.89 -4.14 11.45
N PHE A 173 3.94 -4.81 10.79
CA PHE A 173 2.52 -4.66 11.16
C PHE A 173 2.21 -5.24 12.54
N ALA A 174 2.87 -6.32 12.97
CA ALA A 174 2.71 -6.84 14.32
C ALA A 174 3.16 -5.83 15.39
N ARG A 175 4.28 -5.12 15.16
CA ARG A 175 4.77 -4.07 16.07
C ARG A 175 3.78 -2.91 16.17
N MET A 176 3.27 -2.43 15.03
CA MET A 176 2.27 -1.37 14.99
C MET A 176 0.96 -1.78 15.70
N LEU A 177 0.48 -3.00 15.44
CA LEU A 177 -0.70 -3.54 16.12
C LEU A 177 -0.48 -3.65 17.64
N ALA A 178 0.69 -4.11 18.08
CA ALA A 178 1.03 -4.20 19.49
C ALA A 178 1.08 -2.82 20.15
N ALA A 179 1.61 -1.80 19.46
CA ALA A 179 1.61 -0.42 19.94
C ALA A 179 0.19 0.13 20.12
N LEU A 180 -0.67 -0.05 19.11
CA LEU A 180 -2.08 0.38 19.16
C LEU A 180 -2.84 -0.35 20.29
N GLN A 181 -2.60 -1.65 20.48
CA GLN A 181 -3.21 -2.43 21.57
C GLN A 181 -2.73 -2.01 22.96
N ALA A 182 -1.46 -1.63 23.09
CA ALA A 182 -0.89 -1.15 24.34
C ALA A 182 -1.44 0.22 24.75
N GLN A 183 -2.05 0.96 23.81
CA GLN A 183 -2.56 2.31 24.00
C GLN A 183 -4.04 2.41 23.60
N PRO A 184 -4.97 2.00 24.49
CA PRO A 184 -6.40 1.91 24.16
C PRO A 184 -7.07 3.23 23.75
N THR A 185 -6.41 4.37 23.95
CA THR A 185 -6.89 5.71 23.57
C THR A 185 -6.40 6.16 22.20
N TRP A 186 -5.52 5.40 21.54
CA TRP A 186 -5.02 5.75 20.21
C TRP A 186 -5.97 5.27 19.12
N ASP A 187 -6.25 6.14 18.16
CA ASP A 187 -7.02 5.80 16.97
C ASP A 187 -6.11 5.31 15.82
N ALA A 188 -4.83 5.67 15.85
CA ALA A 188 -3.86 5.33 14.81
C ALA A 188 -2.44 5.23 15.36
N VAL A 189 -1.56 4.63 14.55
CA VAL A 189 -0.12 4.58 14.77
C VAL A 189 0.59 4.68 13.42
N SER A 190 1.67 5.44 13.36
CA SER A 190 2.57 5.53 12.21
C SER A 190 3.95 4.96 12.54
N CYS A 191 4.77 4.74 11.52
CA CYS A 191 6.17 4.37 11.69
C CYS A 191 7.05 5.39 10.97
N GLN A 192 8.32 5.43 11.35
CA GLN A 192 9.29 6.25 10.66
C GLN A 192 9.49 5.78 9.22
N ALA A 193 9.79 6.74 8.33
CA ALA A 193 10.18 6.47 6.96
C ALA A 193 11.69 6.67 6.77
N GLU A 194 12.29 5.86 5.92
CA GLU A 194 13.66 6.03 5.45
C GLU A 194 13.65 6.11 3.92
N LEU A 195 14.43 7.03 3.36
CA LEU A 195 14.58 7.14 1.92
C LEU A 195 15.45 6.02 1.38
N VAL A 196 14.96 5.33 0.35
CA VAL A 196 15.68 4.33 -0.40
C VAL A 196 15.92 4.86 -1.82
N GLY A 197 17.07 4.54 -2.40
CA GLY A 197 17.45 5.00 -3.74
C GLY A 197 18.38 6.21 -3.70
N TRP A 198 18.05 7.24 -4.46
CA TRP A 198 18.89 8.42 -4.64
C TRP A 198 18.47 9.60 -3.74
N PRO A 199 19.39 10.54 -3.46
CA PRO A 199 19.09 11.76 -2.71
C PRO A 199 17.94 12.56 -3.33
N ARG A 200 16.98 12.96 -2.50
CA ARG A 200 15.84 13.79 -2.90
C ARG A 200 15.67 14.91 -1.86
N PRO A 201 16.24 16.11 -2.09
CA PRO A 201 16.31 17.16 -1.07
C PRO A 201 14.96 17.54 -0.43
N GLY A 202 13.88 17.54 -1.21
CA GLY A 202 12.53 17.77 -0.68
C GLY A 202 12.06 16.64 0.26
N MET A 203 12.33 15.39 -0.09
CA MET A 203 11.99 14.24 0.76
C MET A 203 12.92 14.12 1.97
N GLU A 204 14.18 14.54 1.86
CA GLU A 204 15.12 14.60 2.98
C GLU A 204 14.64 15.58 4.05
N GLN A 205 14.11 16.74 3.63
CA GLN A 205 13.48 17.69 4.54
C GLN A 205 12.24 17.09 5.20
N TYR A 206 11.42 16.34 4.46
CA TYR A 206 10.25 15.66 5.01
C TYR A 206 10.64 14.61 6.07
N VAL A 207 11.64 13.76 5.79
CA VAL A 207 12.13 12.77 6.77
C VAL A 207 12.76 13.45 7.99
N ALA A 208 13.52 14.53 7.79
CA ALA A 208 14.07 15.30 8.91
C ALA A 208 12.97 15.95 9.78
N TRP A 209 11.86 16.39 9.17
CA TRP A 209 10.71 16.95 9.88
C TRP A 209 9.98 15.91 10.75
N GLN A 210 9.98 14.62 10.37
CA GLN A 210 9.40 13.54 11.18
C GLN A 210 10.15 13.27 12.51
N GLY A 211 11.29 13.94 12.75
CA GLY A 211 12.02 13.89 14.01
C GLY A 211 13.11 12.80 14.08
N PRO A 212 13.90 12.77 15.17
CA PRO A 212 15.09 11.94 15.27
C PRO A 212 14.81 10.43 15.41
N ARG A 213 15.78 9.62 14.95
CA ARG A 213 15.84 8.17 15.14
C ARG A 213 16.35 7.86 16.55
N ASP A 214 15.49 7.95 17.57
CA ASP A 214 15.85 7.30 18.84
C ASP A 214 15.76 5.78 18.60
N ALA A 215 16.92 5.11 18.69
CA ALA A 215 17.13 3.71 18.27
C ALA A 215 16.28 2.65 19.00
N ASP A 216 15.43 3.07 19.94
CA ASP A 216 14.52 2.22 20.72
C ASP A 216 13.02 2.47 20.41
N THR A 217 12.68 3.43 19.53
CA THR A 217 11.29 3.81 19.22
C THR A 217 11.04 3.80 17.70
N ASP A 218 11.26 2.67 17.05
CA ASP A 218 11.03 2.49 15.60
C ASP A 218 9.56 2.71 15.15
N CYS A 219 8.59 2.95 16.06
CA CYS A 219 7.16 2.82 15.75
C CYS A 219 6.19 3.76 16.49
N LEU A 220 6.61 4.86 17.14
CA LEU A 220 5.70 5.55 18.07
C LEU A 220 5.64 7.06 17.86
N TYR A 221 4.72 7.49 16.99
CA TYR A 221 4.11 8.81 17.08
C TYR A 221 2.58 8.63 17.15
N ALA A 222 1.96 9.38 18.07
CA ALA A 222 0.52 9.46 18.24
C ALA A 222 0.10 10.92 17.96
N ASP A 223 -0.93 11.08 17.13
CA ASP A 223 -1.76 12.29 17.09
C ASP A 223 -3.07 11.99 17.83
#